data_AF-A0A7K9E0C3-F1
#
_entry.id   AF-A0A7K9E0C3-F1
#
_cell.length_a   1.000
_cell.length_b   1.000
_cell.length_c   1.000
_cell.angle_alpha   90.00
_cell.angle_beta   90.00
_cell.angle_gamma   90.00
#
_symmetry.space_group_name_H-M   'P 1'
#
loop_
_entity.id
_entity.type
_entity.pdbx_description
1 polymer ?
#
loop_
_entity_poly.entity_id
_entity_poly.type
_entity_poly.pdbx_seq_one_letter_code
_entity_poly.pdbx_strand_id
1 'polypeptide(L)'
;SHHLAVNVTGTSLMAQLLRSTIGTLNTSSDTQLEASNLACLPQPQGMMRQQYMESCLPLAVLVLLCLLQVYTNRLRRVIAAFYFPKREKSRVLYFYNKLLRQRHNFVHRQQKRITRQAQRQPGVRTLLLRWCCPRWVRRSCVVCEAPETPQDRVCPVPTCGARYCRPCW
;
A
#
# COMPACT_ATOMS: atom_id res chain seq x y z
N SER A 1 12.33 -68.97 -18.58
CA SER A 1 12.50 -68.21 -17.33
C SER A 1 12.20 -66.75 -17.63
N HIS A 2 11.04 -66.26 -17.25
CA HIS A 2 10.62 -64.88 -17.54
C HIS A 2 10.65 -64.07 -16.25
N HIS A 3 11.58 -63.12 -16.15
CA HIS A 3 11.67 -62.16 -15.06
C HIS A 3 10.82 -60.93 -15.41
N LEU A 4 9.81 -60.63 -14.58
CA LEU A 4 9.05 -59.39 -14.66
C LEU A 4 9.60 -58.40 -13.62
N ALA A 5 9.99 -57.22 -14.08
CA ALA A 5 10.42 -56.12 -13.22
C ALA A 5 9.41 -54.97 -13.33
N VAL A 6 8.64 -54.73 -12.28
CA VAL A 6 7.67 -53.62 -12.21
C VAL A 6 8.32 -52.44 -11.51
N ASN A 7 8.69 -51.40 -12.28
CA ASN A 7 9.31 -50.20 -11.74
C ASN A 7 8.24 -49.12 -11.48
N VAL A 8 7.83 -48.96 -10.22
CA VAL A 8 6.90 -47.88 -9.81
C VAL A 8 7.69 -46.60 -9.59
N THR A 9 7.54 -45.60 -10.47
CA THR A 9 8.16 -44.27 -10.34
C THR A 9 7.20 -43.28 -9.68
N GLY A 10 7.60 -42.68 -8.55
CA GLY A 10 6.81 -41.65 -7.83
C GLY A 10 6.95 -41.70 -6.30
N THR A 11 6.98 -40.55 -5.64
CA THR A 11 7.16 -40.43 -4.16
C THR A 11 5.85 -40.26 -3.39
N SER A 12 4.69 -40.40 -4.04
CA SER A 12 3.39 -40.27 -3.38
C SER A 12 3.13 -41.42 -2.40
N LEU A 13 2.30 -41.16 -1.37
CA LEU A 13 1.91 -42.16 -0.36
C LEU A 13 1.28 -43.41 -1.00
N MET A 14 0.49 -43.23 -2.05
CA MET A 14 -0.08 -44.35 -2.81
C MET A 14 0.99 -45.18 -3.53
N ALA A 15 2.02 -44.55 -4.09
CA ALA A 15 3.15 -45.25 -4.71
C ALA A 15 4.01 -46.00 -3.68
N GLN A 16 4.09 -45.52 -2.43
CA GLN A 16 4.77 -46.23 -1.35
C GLN A 16 3.98 -47.47 -0.90
N LEU A 17 2.66 -47.35 -0.72
CA LEU A 17 1.79 -48.48 -0.38
C LEU A 17 1.84 -49.58 -1.45
N LEU A 18 1.76 -49.21 -2.73
CA LEU A 18 1.84 -50.17 -3.83
C LEU A 18 3.19 -50.90 -3.88
N ARG A 19 4.32 -50.22 -3.60
CA ARG A 19 5.62 -50.89 -3.48
C ARG A 19 5.65 -51.90 -2.34
N SER A 20 5.08 -51.55 -1.18
CA SER A 20 5.04 -52.45 -0.02
C SER A 20 4.17 -53.69 -0.27
N THR A 21 3.04 -53.54 -0.96
CA THR A 21 2.12 -54.66 -1.26
C THR A 21 2.66 -55.56 -2.38
N ILE A 22 3.30 -55.01 -3.40
CA ILE A 22 3.92 -55.80 -4.49
C ILE A 22 5.12 -56.62 -3.96
N GLY A 23 5.89 -56.08 -3.00
CA GLY A 23 6.97 -56.82 -2.34
C GLY A 23 6.50 -58.07 -1.59
N THR A 24 5.24 -58.10 -1.12
CA THR A 24 4.67 -59.23 -0.39
C THR A 24 3.94 -60.27 -1.25
N LEU A 25 3.63 -59.96 -2.51
CA LEU A 25 2.87 -60.83 -3.43
C LEU A 25 3.76 -61.61 -4.41
N ASN A 26 5.08 -61.55 -4.24
CA ASN A 26 6.12 -62.09 -5.11
C ASN A 26 6.20 -63.65 -5.14
N THR A 27 5.14 -64.35 -4.78
CA THR A 27 5.12 -65.83 -4.70
C THR A 27 4.04 -66.54 -5.50
N SER A 28 3.01 -65.87 -6.04
CA SER A 28 2.01 -66.58 -6.86
C SER A 28 0.96 -65.66 -7.47
N SER A 29 1.21 -65.07 -8.64
CA SER A 29 0.19 -64.87 -9.69
C SER A 29 0.74 -64.04 -10.85
N ASP A 30 0.74 -64.67 -12.03
CA ASP A 30 0.97 -64.03 -13.32
C ASP A 30 -0.23 -63.15 -13.68
N THR A 31 -0.10 -61.83 -13.51
CA THR A 31 -1.05 -60.85 -14.07
C THR A 31 -0.31 -59.56 -14.44
N GLN A 32 -0.33 -59.20 -15.73
CA GLN A 32 0.11 -57.89 -16.19
C GLN A 32 -0.92 -56.84 -15.79
N LEU A 33 -0.59 -55.99 -14.82
CA LEU A 33 -1.43 -54.89 -14.38
C LEU A 33 -0.75 -53.54 -14.73
N GLU A 34 -1.15 -52.93 -15.83
CA GLU A 34 -0.82 -51.54 -16.14
C GLU A 34 -1.80 -50.60 -15.42
N ALA A 35 -1.42 -50.10 -14.24
CA ALA A 35 -2.20 -49.11 -13.49
C ALA A 35 -1.72 -47.69 -13.82
N SER A 36 -2.41 -47.00 -14.74
CA SER A 36 -2.12 -45.61 -15.11
C SER A 36 -3.04 -44.62 -14.37
N ASN A 37 -2.47 -43.57 -13.76
CA ASN A 37 -3.23 -42.53 -13.04
C ASN A 37 -3.89 -41.50 -13.97
N LEU A 38 -3.82 -41.70 -15.29
CA LEU A 38 -4.41 -40.81 -16.30
C LEU A 38 -5.93 -40.71 -16.16
N ALA A 39 -6.59 -41.77 -15.69
CA ALA A 39 -8.01 -41.78 -15.39
C ALA A 39 -8.40 -40.88 -14.19
N CYS A 40 -7.44 -40.54 -13.33
CA CYS A 40 -7.66 -39.71 -12.14
C CYS A 40 -7.37 -38.22 -12.40
N LEU A 41 -6.91 -37.85 -13.60
CA LEU A 41 -6.65 -36.45 -13.91
C LEU A 41 -7.98 -35.73 -14.17
N PRO A 42 -8.28 -34.64 -13.44
CA PRO A 42 -9.46 -33.83 -13.74
C PRO A 42 -9.28 -33.22 -15.14
N GLN A 43 -10.21 -33.50 -16.03
CA GLN A 43 -10.23 -32.90 -17.36
C GLN A 43 -10.57 -31.41 -17.24
N PRO A 44 -9.70 -30.49 -17.69
CA PRO A 44 -9.99 -29.07 -17.64
C PRO A 44 -11.12 -28.76 -18.62
N GLN A 45 -12.33 -28.57 -18.10
CA GLN A 45 -13.46 -28.07 -18.88
C GLN A 45 -13.46 -26.54 -18.83
N GLY A 46 -13.47 -25.90 -20.00
CA GLY A 46 -13.65 -24.47 -20.10
C GLY A 46 -15.04 -24.09 -19.55
N MET A 47 -15.08 -23.09 -18.67
CA MET A 47 -16.35 -22.59 -18.14
C MET A 47 -17.22 -22.04 -19.27
N MET A 48 -18.51 -22.38 -19.27
CA MET A 48 -19.46 -21.81 -20.21
C MET A 48 -19.67 -20.32 -19.92
N ARG A 49 -19.95 -19.53 -20.97
CA ARG A 49 -20.16 -18.08 -20.86
C ARG A 49 -21.21 -17.71 -19.81
N GLN A 50 -22.22 -18.56 -19.60
CA GLN A 50 -23.23 -18.38 -18.56
C GLN A 50 -22.64 -18.47 -17.14
N GLN A 51 -21.74 -19.41 -16.88
CA GLN A 51 -21.11 -19.57 -15.56
C GLN A 51 -20.20 -18.38 -15.23
N TYR A 52 -19.54 -17.80 -16.23
CA TYR A 52 -18.82 -16.54 -16.08
C TYR A 52 -19.76 -15.38 -15.74
N MET A 53 -20.90 -15.27 -16.42
CA MET A 53 -21.87 -14.20 -16.14
C MET A 53 -22.43 -14.31 -14.72
N GLU A 54 -22.85 -15.50 -14.30
CA GLU A 54 -23.35 -15.77 -12.94
C GLU A 54 -22.31 -15.44 -11.85
N SER A 55 -21.02 -15.64 -12.14
CA SER A 55 -19.96 -15.34 -11.18
C SER A 55 -19.57 -13.85 -11.17
N CYS A 56 -19.52 -13.21 -12.33
CA CYS A 56 -19.07 -11.82 -12.47
C CYS A 56 -20.16 -10.79 -12.10
N LEU A 57 -21.43 -11.10 -12.37
CA LEU A 57 -22.56 -10.20 -12.11
C LEU A 57 -22.69 -9.79 -10.63
N PRO A 58 -22.66 -10.70 -9.63
CA PRO A 58 -22.75 -10.29 -8.23
C PRO A 58 -21.54 -9.45 -7.79
N LEU A 59 -20.35 -9.73 -8.32
CA LEU A 59 -19.15 -8.92 -8.05
C LEU A 59 -19.32 -7.49 -8.60
N ALA A 60 -19.83 -7.35 -9.83
CA ALA A 60 -20.09 -6.05 -10.44
C ALA A 60 -21.15 -5.26 -9.66
N VAL A 61 -22.24 -5.93 -9.25
CA VAL A 61 -23.29 -5.32 -8.41
C VAL A 61 -22.71 -4.87 -7.06
N LEU A 62 -21.87 -5.67 -6.42
CA LEU A 62 -21.23 -5.30 -5.16
C LEU A 62 -20.35 -4.06 -5.30
N VAL A 63 -19.53 -3.98 -6.36
CA VAL A 63 -18.74 -2.78 -6.67
C VAL A 63 -19.64 -1.56 -6.88
N LEU A 64 -20.72 -1.70 -7.64
CA LEU A 64 -21.68 -0.63 -7.87
C LEU A 64 -22.33 -0.16 -6.57
N LEU A 65 -22.75 -1.08 -5.70
CA LEU A 65 -23.33 -0.78 -4.39
C LEU A 65 -22.32 -0.06 -3.48
N CYS A 66 -21.06 -0.46 -3.48
CA CYS A 66 -20.00 0.25 -2.75
C CYS A 66 -19.83 1.69 -3.23
N LEU A 67 -19.85 1.92 -4.55
CA LEU A 67 -19.81 3.28 -5.11
C LEU A 67 -21.05 4.08 -4.70
N LEU A 68 -22.24 3.51 -4.86
CA LEU A 68 -23.50 4.14 -4.44
C LEU A 68 -23.50 4.48 -2.94
N GLN A 69 -22.95 3.63 -2.08
CA GLN A 69 -22.84 3.89 -0.65
C GLN A 69 -22.04 5.16 -0.31
N VAL A 70 -20.99 5.46 -1.07
CA VAL A 70 -20.24 6.72 -0.89
C VAL A 70 -21.12 7.92 -1.23
N TYR A 71 -21.89 7.83 -2.31
CA TYR A 71 -22.79 8.90 -2.73
C TYR A 71 -24.00 9.05 -1.81
N THR A 72 -24.61 7.96 -1.34
CA THR A 72 -25.74 8.02 -0.39
C THR A 72 -25.31 8.60 0.95
N ASN A 73 -24.09 8.31 1.43
CA ASN A 73 -23.56 8.95 2.63
C ASN A 73 -23.35 10.45 2.44
N ARG A 74 -22.89 10.89 1.26
CA ARG A 74 -22.81 12.33 0.93
C ARG A 74 -24.21 12.95 0.88
N LEU A 75 -25.17 12.29 0.23
CA LEU A 75 -26.55 12.76 0.11
C LEU A 75 -27.23 12.84 1.49
N ARG A 76 -27.03 11.85 2.36
CA ARG A 76 -27.56 11.85 3.73
C ARG A 76 -27.10 13.08 4.50
N ARG A 77 -25.85 13.51 4.31
CA ARG A 77 -25.34 14.74 4.93
C ARG A 77 -26.06 15.98 4.38
N VAL A 78 -26.30 16.05 3.07
CA VAL A 78 -27.04 17.16 2.44
C VAL A 78 -28.48 17.22 2.94
N ILE A 79 -29.16 16.07 2.98
CA ILE A 79 -30.53 15.96 3.51
C ILE A 79 -30.55 16.37 5.00
N ALA A 80 -29.64 15.85 5.83
CA ALA A 80 -29.56 16.21 7.24
C ALA A 80 -29.25 17.71 7.45
N ALA A 81 -28.42 18.30 6.58
CA ALA A 81 -28.13 19.74 6.61
C ALA A 81 -29.37 20.58 6.25
N PHE A 82 -30.20 20.10 5.34
CA PHE A 82 -31.47 20.74 4.96
C PHE A 82 -32.49 20.72 6.11
N TYR A 83 -32.69 19.57 6.76
CA TYR A 83 -33.67 19.43 7.85
C TYR A 83 -33.18 20.00 9.19
N PHE A 84 -31.87 19.95 9.49
CA PHE A 84 -31.30 20.41 10.76
C PHE A 84 -30.16 21.43 10.59
N PRO A 85 -30.43 22.61 10.01
CA PRO A 85 -29.38 23.59 9.65
C PRO A 85 -28.62 24.13 10.87
N LYS A 86 -29.30 24.29 12.02
CA LYS A 86 -28.68 24.77 13.26
C LYS A 86 -27.57 23.82 13.75
N ARG A 87 -27.78 22.50 13.67
CA ARG A 87 -26.80 21.49 14.13
C ARG A 87 -25.62 21.38 13.16
N GLU A 88 -25.87 21.42 11.84
CA GLU A 88 -24.79 21.35 10.85
C GLU A 88 -23.92 22.62 10.89
N LYS A 89 -24.51 23.81 11.03
CA LYS A 89 -23.75 25.06 11.16
C LYS A 89 -22.79 25.04 12.35
N SER A 90 -23.22 24.53 13.51
CA SER A 90 -22.34 24.38 14.68
C SER A 90 -21.20 23.40 14.43
N ARG A 91 -21.45 22.27 13.76
CA ARG A 91 -20.41 21.32 13.37
C ARG A 91 -19.41 21.95 12.41
N VAL A 92 -19.89 22.63 11.37
CA VAL A 92 -19.05 23.31 10.38
C VAL A 92 -18.19 24.39 11.04
N LEU A 93 -18.77 25.23 11.91
CA LEU A 93 -18.02 26.24 12.67
C LEU A 93 -16.97 25.61 13.59
N TYR A 94 -17.30 24.50 14.25
CA TYR A 94 -16.35 23.76 15.07
C TYR A 94 -15.18 23.24 14.22
N PHE A 95 -15.46 22.56 13.10
CA PHE A 95 -14.42 22.04 12.20
C PHE A 95 -13.56 23.16 11.61
N TYR A 96 -14.18 24.26 11.20
CA TYR A 96 -13.47 25.45 10.70
C TYR A 96 -12.51 26.00 11.76
N ASN A 97 -13.00 26.24 12.98
CA ASN A 97 -12.16 26.73 14.07
C ASN A 97 -11.06 25.73 14.45
N LYS A 98 -11.34 24.43 14.42
CA LYS A 98 -10.35 23.38 14.67
C LYS A 98 -9.25 23.39 13.62
N LEU A 99 -9.59 23.47 12.33
CA LEU A 99 -8.63 23.56 11.23
C LEU A 99 -7.80 24.85 11.31
N LEU A 100 -8.45 25.97 11.62
CA LEU A 100 -7.76 27.26 11.81
C LEU A 100 -6.75 27.19 12.95
N ARG A 101 -7.14 26.64 14.11
CA ARG A 101 -6.24 26.42 15.25
C ARG A 101 -5.10 25.46 14.90
N GLN A 102 -5.37 24.38 14.17
CA GLN A 102 -4.33 23.45 13.72
C GLN A 102 -3.30 24.14 12.82
N ARG A 103 -3.76 24.94 11.86
CA ARG A 103 -2.88 25.74 10.98
C ARG A 103 -2.06 26.75 11.78
N HIS A 104 -2.69 27.51 12.67
CA HIS A 104 -2.00 28.48 13.51
C HIS A 104 -0.95 27.81 14.40
N ASN A 105 -1.30 26.70 15.07
CA ASN A 105 -0.38 25.94 15.89
C ASN A 105 0.78 25.34 15.08
N PHE A 106 0.54 24.92 13.84
CA PHE A 106 1.59 24.43 12.95
C PHE A 106 2.58 25.55 12.61
N VAL A 107 2.09 26.71 12.16
CA VAL A 107 2.92 27.88 11.85
C VAL A 107 3.73 28.31 13.07
N HIS A 108 3.08 28.43 14.22
CA HIS A 108 3.75 28.82 15.47
C HIS A 108 4.81 27.80 15.93
N ARG A 109 4.54 26.49 15.76
CA ARG A 109 5.55 25.45 16.02
C ARG A 109 6.74 25.55 15.06
N GLN A 110 6.49 25.83 13.78
CA GLN A 110 7.55 26.00 12.79
C GLN A 110 8.39 27.25 13.09
N GLN A 111 7.77 28.38 13.39
CA GLN A 111 8.48 29.60 13.81
C GLN A 111 9.37 29.32 15.03
N LYS A 112 8.85 28.66 16.06
CA LYS A 112 9.65 28.28 17.24
C LYS A 112 10.82 27.37 16.89
N ARG A 113 10.68 26.44 15.94
CA ARG A 113 11.78 25.59 15.47
C ARG A 113 12.85 26.42 14.78
N ILE A 114 12.46 27.32 13.89
CA ILE A 114 13.38 28.22 13.17
C ILE A 114 14.13 29.13 14.15
N THR A 115 13.45 29.77 15.09
CA THR A 115 14.10 30.62 16.10
C THR A 115 15.08 29.82 16.96
N ARG A 116 14.72 28.59 17.38
CA ARG A 116 15.63 27.70 18.13
C ARG A 116 16.83 27.28 17.29
N GLN A 117 16.65 27.03 16.00
CA GLN A 117 17.74 26.70 15.09
C GLN A 117 18.65 27.90 14.83
N ALA A 118 18.09 29.11 14.72
CA ALA A 118 18.86 30.34 14.58
C ALA A 118 19.67 30.68 15.85
N GLN A 119 19.13 30.39 17.05
CA GLN A 119 19.83 30.56 18.32
C GLN A 119 20.90 29.50 18.57
N ARG A 120 20.78 28.31 17.96
CA ARG A 120 21.83 27.30 18.01
C ARG A 120 22.99 27.73 17.11
N GLN A 121 24.10 28.08 17.74
CA GLN A 121 25.39 28.26 17.07
C GLN A 121 25.64 27.05 16.13
N PRO A 122 26.06 27.26 14.87
CA PRO A 122 26.39 26.15 13.99
C PRO A 122 27.50 25.34 14.64
N GLY A 123 27.24 24.05 14.91
CA GLY A 123 28.22 23.17 15.51
C GLY A 123 29.49 23.11 14.65
N VAL A 124 30.65 22.86 15.28
CA VAL A 124 31.97 22.81 14.61
C VAL A 124 31.93 21.93 13.34
N ARG A 125 31.18 20.82 13.36
CA ARG A 125 30.96 19.93 12.20
C ARG A 125 30.28 20.61 11.01
N THR A 126 29.28 21.45 11.25
CA THR A 126 28.56 22.24 10.23
C THR A 126 29.43 23.35 9.64
N LEU A 127 30.29 23.98 10.46
CA LEU A 127 31.30 24.91 9.95
C LEU A 127 32.32 24.19 9.06
N LEU A 128 32.86 23.06 9.51
CA LEU A 128 33.83 22.27 8.76
C LEU A 128 33.27 21.77 7.42
N LEU A 129 32.02 21.27 7.39
CA LEU A 129 31.37 20.85 6.15
C LEU A 129 31.14 22.02 5.18
N ARG A 130 30.77 23.19 5.71
CA ARG A 130 30.55 24.41 4.91
C ARG A 130 31.86 24.94 4.32
N TRP A 131 32.98 24.74 5.02
CA TRP A 131 34.33 25.12 4.57
C TRP A 131 34.90 24.12 3.56
N CYS A 132 34.78 22.81 3.82
CA CYS A 132 35.38 21.76 2.99
C CYS A 132 34.59 21.53 1.69
N CYS A 133 33.25 21.54 1.74
CA CYS A 133 32.39 21.23 0.59
C CYS A 133 31.16 22.17 0.51
N PRO A 134 31.31 23.43 0.05
CA PRO A 134 30.19 24.36 -0.04
C PRO A 134 29.10 23.92 -1.04
N ARG A 135 29.44 23.08 -2.01
CA ARG A 135 28.50 22.51 -3.00
C ARG A 135 27.61 21.38 -2.45
N TRP A 136 27.97 20.79 -1.31
CA TRP A 136 27.22 19.66 -0.73
C TRP A 136 26.26 20.08 0.38
N VAL A 137 26.30 21.35 0.78
CA VAL A 137 25.27 21.94 1.65
C VAL A 137 24.08 22.28 0.76
N ARG A 138 23.13 21.35 0.65
CA ARG A 138 21.86 21.59 -0.04
C ARG A 138 21.18 22.81 0.56
N ARG A 139 20.93 23.80 -0.29
CA ARG A 139 20.09 24.95 0.06
C ARG A 139 18.65 24.46 0.04
N SER A 140 17.94 24.65 1.13
CA SER A 140 16.55 24.21 1.30
C SER A 140 15.74 25.32 1.96
N CYS A 141 14.42 25.23 1.84
CA CYS A 141 13.55 26.17 2.52
C CYS A 141 13.68 26.04 4.05
N VAL A 142 13.84 27.17 4.74
CA VAL A 142 14.00 27.21 6.20
C VAL A 142 12.76 26.71 6.96
N VAL A 143 11.58 26.66 6.32
CA VAL A 143 10.31 26.28 6.95
C VAL A 143 9.91 24.83 6.68
N CYS A 144 10.02 24.35 5.44
CA CYS A 144 9.55 23.03 5.03
C CYS A 144 10.66 22.07 4.61
N GLU A 145 11.93 22.52 4.61
CA GLU A 145 13.11 21.76 4.15
C GLU A 145 13.01 21.24 2.71
N ALA A 146 12.04 21.76 1.93
CA ALA A 146 11.92 21.42 0.52
C ALA A 146 13.20 21.83 -0.24
N PRO A 147 13.62 21.02 -1.23
CA PRO A 147 14.78 21.33 -2.04
C PRO A 147 14.58 22.65 -2.80
N GLU A 148 15.69 23.34 -3.08
CA GLU A 148 15.71 24.61 -3.79
C GLU A 148 14.91 24.54 -5.10
N THR A 149 13.98 25.49 -5.28
CA THR A 149 13.31 25.74 -6.55
C THR A 149 13.70 27.11 -7.10
N PRO A 150 13.74 27.31 -8.43
CA PRO A 150 14.09 28.61 -9.02
C PRO A 150 13.11 29.75 -8.68
N GLN A 151 11.98 29.45 -8.04
CA GLN A 151 10.98 30.42 -7.60
C GLN A 151 11.06 30.78 -6.10
N ASP A 152 12.11 30.33 -5.40
CA ASP A 152 12.29 30.60 -3.97
C ASP A 152 12.61 32.07 -3.71
N ARG A 153 12.01 32.64 -2.65
CA ARG A 153 12.24 34.02 -2.22
C ARG A 153 13.34 34.08 -1.17
N VAL A 154 14.27 35.02 -1.34
CA VAL A 154 15.29 35.34 -0.35
C VAL A 154 14.79 36.47 0.54
N CYS A 155 15.07 36.39 1.84
CA CYS A 155 14.80 37.48 2.77
C CYS A 155 15.50 38.76 2.28
N PRO A 156 14.79 39.92 2.21
CA PRO A 156 15.36 41.18 1.71
C PRO A 156 16.42 41.77 2.64
N VAL A 157 16.55 41.25 3.87
CA VAL A 157 17.58 41.68 4.81
C VAL A 157 18.94 41.10 4.39
N PRO A 158 19.95 41.94 4.08
CA PRO A 158 21.22 41.49 3.48
C PRO A 158 22.03 40.57 4.39
N THR A 159 21.83 40.65 5.71
CA THR A 159 22.53 39.82 6.70
C THR A 159 21.88 38.47 6.97
N CYS A 160 20.62 38.28 6.58
CA CYS A 160 19.84 37.09 6.94
C CYS A 160 20.04 35.94 5.94
N GLY A 161 19.99 36.24 4.62
CA GLY A 161 20.19 35.25 3.56
C GLY A 161 19.23 34.05 3.57
N ALA A 162 18.19 34.06 4.40
CA ALA A 162 17.21 32.99 4.54
C ALA A 162 16.38 32.83 3.27
N ARG A 163 16.07 31.58 2.91
CA ARG A 163 15.30 31.24 1.70
C ARG A 163 13.99 30.55 2.04
N TYR A 164 12.94 30.94 1.34
CA TYR A 164 11.58 30.47 1.55
C TYR A 164 10.96 30.00 0.25
N CYS A 165 10.28 28.85 0.34
CA CYS A 165 9.44 28.34 -0.73
C CYS A 165 8.25 29.31 -0.95
N ARG A 166 7.70 29.41 -2.17
CA ARG A 166 6.51 30.23 -2.43
C ARG A 166 5.34 30.00 -1.46
N PRO A 167 4.95 28.76 -1.11
CA PRO A 167 3.89 28.54 -0.13
C PRO A 167 4.30 28.82 1.32
N CYS A 168 5.59 29.04 1.59
CA CYS A 168 6.15 29.29 2.92
C CYS A 168 6.42 30.78 3.20
N TRP A 169 6.53 31.60 2.15
CA TRP A 169 6.74 33.05 2.22
C TRP A 169 5.42 33.77 2.47
#